data_AF-A0A3S1HPX6-F1
#
_entry.id   AF-A0A3S1HPX6-F1
#
_cell.length_a   1.000
_cell.length_b   1.000
_cell.length_c   1.000
_cell.angle_alpha   90.00
_cell.angle_beta   90.00
_cell.angle_gamma   90.00
#
_symmetry.space_group_name_H-M   'P 1'
#
loop_
_entity.id
_entity.type
_entity.pdbx_description
1 polymer ?
#
loop_
_entity_poly.entity_id
_entity_poly.type
_entity_poly.pdbx_seq_one_letter_code
_entity_poly.pdbx_strand_id
1 'polypeptide(L)' 'CVIAYLLKPDLFKGRNCNVSVETASELTMGMTVIDWWGVTKRPKNAMVMRDIDHDGFFALLVERLGRLN' A
#
# COMPACT_ATOMS: atom_id res chain seq x y z
N CYS A 1 -6.52 -5.97 -3.29
CA CYS A 1 -5.80 -5.25 -2.22
C CYS A 1 -6.57 -4.04 -1.68
N VAL A 2 -6.88 -3.01 -2.48
CA VAL A 2 -7.54 -1.77 -1.99
C VAL A 2 -8.84 -2.02 -1.22
N ILE A 3 -9.81 -2.72 -1.82
CA ILE A 3 -11.08 -3.02 -1.17
C ILE A 3 -10.90 -3.90 0.08
N ALA A 4 -9.98 -4.88 0.03
CA ALA A 4 -9.67 -5.70 1.19
C ALA A 4 -9.06 -4.89 2.33
N TYR A 5 -8.23 -3.88 2.05
CA TYR A 5 -7.70 -2.97 3.06
C TYR A 5 -8.82 -2.16 3.72
N LEU A 6 -9.80 -1.69 2.95
CA LEU A 6 -10.96 -0.99 3.50
C LEU A 6 -11.84 -1.91 4.39
N LEU A 7 -11.95 -3.19 4.04
CA LEU A 7 -12.78 -4.16 4.77
C LEU A 7 -12.07 -4.75 6.00
N LYS A 8 -10.75 -4.99 5.91
CA LYS A 8 -9.96 -5.68 6.93
C LYS A 8 -8.52 -5.15 6.92
N PRO A 9 -8.29 -3.93 7.46
CA PRO A 9 -6.98 -3.25 7.38
C PRO A 9 -5.86 -4.02 8.08
N ASP A 10 -6.17 -4.81 9.11
CA ASP A 10 -5.19 -5.59 9.88
C ASP A 10 -4.49 -6.69 9.07
N LEU A 11 -5.01 -7.03 7.88
CA LEU A 11 -4.32 -7.91 6.93
C LEU A 11 -3.07 -7.27 6.32
N PHE A 12 -2.93 -5.94 6.41
CA PHE A 12 -1.87 -5.18 5.75
C PHE A 12 -0.92 -4.60 6.78
N LYS A 13 0.38 -4.62 6.45
CA LYS A 13 1.42 -3.93 7.23
C LYS A 13 2.17 -2.96 6.35
N GLY A 14 2.44 -1.79 6.92
CA GLY A 14 3.00 -0.67 6.19
C GLY A 14 3.63 0.36 7.11
N ARG A 15 3.99 1.51 6.52
CA ARG A 15 4.59 2.64 7.23
C ARG A 15 4.06 3.96 6.67
N ASN A 16 3.81 4.92 7.56
CA ASN A 16 3.62 6.32 7.16
C ASN A 16 4.96 6.89 6.69
N CYS A 17 5.02 7.25 5.42
CA CYS A 17 6.21 7.74 4.72
C CYS A 17 5.95 9.09 4.06
N ASN A 18 7.02 9.83 3.75
CA ASN A 18 6.93 10.83 2.69
C ASN A 18 6.99 10.10 1.34
N VAL A 19 6.10 10.47 0.44
CA VAL A 19 6.01 9.96 -0.92
C VAL A 19 5.98 11.14 -1.88
N SER A 20 6.79 11.07 -2.92
CA SER A 20 6.83 12.05 -4.02
C SER A 20 6.73 11.33 -5.36
N VAL A 21 6.18 11.98 -6.38
CA VAL A 21 6.19 11.46 -7.75
C VAL A 21 7.31 12.18 -8.51
N GLU A 22 8.20 11.42 -9.14
CA GLU A 22 9.24 11.97 -10.01
C GLU A 22 8.63 12.42 -11.34
N THR A 23 8.88 13.67 -11.76
CA THR A 23 8.24 14.28 -12.94
C THR A 23 9.23 14.94 -13.90
N ALA A 24 10.53 14.91 -13.62
CA ALA A 24 11.54 15.66 -14.37
C ALA A 24 12.62 14.78 -15.02
N SER A 25 13.09 13.73 -14.35
CA SER A 25 14.18 12.90 -14.89
C SER A 25 13.71 11.96 -16.01
N GLU A 26 14.54 11.78 -17.06
CA GLU A 26 14.22 10.89 -18.19
C GLU A 26 14.08 9.43 -17.75
N LEU A 27 14.96 8.96 -16.85
CA LEU A 27 15.04 7.54 -16.50
C LEU A 27 14.00 7.08 -15.48
N THR A 28 13.45 7.98 -14.66
CA THR A 28 12.56 7.62 -13.55
C THR A 28 11.28 8.44 -13.49
N MET A 29 10.90 9.10 -14.58
CA MET A 29 9.60 9.78 -14.68
C MET A 29 8.45 8.84 -14.33
N GLY A 30 7.55 9.29 -13.46
CA GLY A 30 6.41 8.52 -12.95
C GLY A 30 6.73 7.63 -11.74
N MET A 31 7.99 7.54 -11.31
CA MET A 31 8.35 6.77 -10.12
C MET A 31 7.70 7.36 -8.88
N THR A 32 7.09 6.48 -8.07
CA THR A 32 6.65 6.81 -6.70
C THR A 32 7.85 6.65 -5.76
N VAL A 33 8.53 7.76 -5.46
CA VAL A 33 9.70 7.78 -4.57
C VAL A 33 9.23 7.76 -3.12
N ILE A 34 9.59 6.71 -2.40
CA ILE A 34 9.18 6.49 -1.01
C ILE A 34 10.39 6.70 -0.09
N ASP A 35 10.32 7.68 0.80
CA ASP A 35 11.32 7.85 1.86
C ASP A 35 11.06 6.87 3.01
N TRP A 36 11.42 5.60 2.79
CA TRP A 36 11.16 4.52 3.74
C TRP A 36 11.92 4.68 5.06
N TRP A 37 13.13 5.23 4.98
CA TRP A 37 14.05 5.39 6.12
C TRP A 37 13.92 6.75 6.82
N GLY A 38 13.13 7.69 6.27
CA GLY A 38 12.90 9.00 6.85
C GLY A 38 14.11 9.95 6.73
N VAL A 39 14.98 9.72 5.76
CA VAL A 39 16.24 10.46 5.61
C VAL A 39 16.03 11.87 5.06
N THR A 40 14.93 12.10 4.32
CA THR A 40 14.64 13.41 3.70
C THR A 40 14.09 14.43 4.69
N LYS A 41 13.63 13.98 5.87
CA LYS A 41 12.94 14.78 6.90
C LYS A 41 11.68 15.51 6.40
N ARG A 42 11.19 15.19 5.20
CA ARG A 42 9.95 15.76 4.66
C ARG A 42 8.73 15.24 5.43
N PRO A 43 7.62 16.01 5.51
CA PRO A 43 6.40 15.56 6.16
C PRO A 43 5.88 14.25 5.54
N LYS A 44 5.51 13.29 6.38
CA LYS A 44 4.86 12.05 5.94
C LYS A 44 3.48 12.39 5.39
N ASN A 45 3.14 11.85 4.22
CA ASN A 45 1.91 12.19 3.49
C ASN A 45 1.12 10.96 3.00
N ALA A 46 1.66 9.74 3.13
CA ALA A 46 0.97 8.52 2.73
C ALA A 46 1.32 7.33 3.62
N MET A 47 0.35 6.44 3.82
CA MET A 47 0.57 5.09 4.35
C MET A 47 0.95 4.16 3.21
N VAL A 48 2.19 3.68 3.21
CA VAL A 48 2.70 2.75 2.19
C VAL A 48 2.62 1.33 2.72
N MET A 49 1.78 0.50 2.10
CA MET A 49 1.68 -0.94 2.40
C MET A 49 2.85 -1.69 1.77
N ARG A 50 3.47 -2.60 2.53
CA ARG A 50 4.59 -3.42 2.05
C ARG A 50 4.33 -4.91 2.18
N ASP A 51 3.63 -5.31 3.24
CA ASP A 51 3.40 -6.70 3.58
C ASP A 51 1.89 -6.96 3.70
N ILE A 52 1.46 -8.18 3.36
CA ILE A 52 0.07 -8.62 3.46
C ILE A 52 0.01 -10.05 4.01
N ASP A 53 -0.94 -10.32 4.90
CA ASP A 53 -1.37 -11.68 5.25
C ASP A 53 -2.16 -12.28 4.09
N HIS A 54 -1.50 -13.16 3.33
CA HIS A 54 -2.06 -13.74 2.11
C HIS A 54 -3.16 -14.77 2.40
N ASP A 55 -3.00 -15.61 3.42
CA ASP A 55 -4.02 -16.58 3.81
C ASP A 55 -5.31 -15.87 4.25
N GLY A 56 -5.16 -14.84 5.10
CA GLY A 56 -6.29 -14.01 5.52
C GLY A 56 -6.96 -13.25 4.37
N PHE A 57 -6.18 -12.78 3.39
CA PHE A 57 -6.69 -12.12 2.20
C PHE A 57 -7.49 -13.06 1.30
N PHE A 58 -6.99 -14.26 1.02
CA PHE A 58 -7.70 -15.23 0.18
C PHE A 58 -8.96 -15.78 0.87
N ALA A 59 -8.91 -16.01 2.19
CA ALA A 59 -10.09 -16.37 2.97
C ALA A 59 -11.21 -15.31 2.84
N LEU A 60 -10.86 -14.01 2.96
CA LEU A 60 -11.80 -12.90 2.78
C LEU A 60 -12.40 -12.88 1.36
N LEU A 61 -11.58 -13.13 0.33
CA LEU A 61 -12.04 -13.16 -1.06
C LEU A 61 -13.06 -14.27 -1.30
N VAL A 62 -12.75 -15.49 -0.84
CA VAL A 62 -13.64 -16.66 -0.97
C VAL A 62 -14.95 -16.42 -0.22
N GLU A 63 -14.90 -15.90 1.02
CA GLU A 63 -16.09 -15.55 1.80
C GLU A 63 -17.00 -14.58 1.03
N ARG A 64 -16.43 -13.55 0.38
CA ARG A 64 -17.22 -12.54 -0.34
C ARG A 64 -17.84 -13.10 -1.63
N LEU A 65 -17.11 -13.92 -2.38
CA LEU A 65 -17.64 -14.56 -3.59
C LEU A 65 -18.72 -15.59 -3.29
N GLY A 66 -18.58 -16.36 -2.20
CA GLY A 66 -19.56 -17.36 -1.79
C GLY A 66 -20.95 -16.80 -1.43
N ARG A 67 -21.05 -15.49 -1.20
CA ARG A 67 -22.33 -14.79 -0.93
C ARG A 67 -23.12 -14.43 -2.20
N LEU A 68 -22.55 -14.67 -3.38
CA LEU A 68 -23.16 -14.36 -4.68
C LEU A 68 -23.74 -15.59 -5.39
N ASN A 69 -23.80 -16.73 -4.68
CA ASN A 69 -24.49 -17.95 -5.11
C ASN A 69 -25.93 -17.97 -4.63
#